data_AF-A0A316X626-F1
#
_entry.id   AF-A0A316X626-F1
#
_cell.length_a   1.000
_cell.length_b   1.000
_cell.length_c   1.000
_cell.angle_alpha   90.00
_cell.angle_beta   90.00
_cell.angle_gamma   90.00
#
_symmetry.space_group_name_H-M   'P 1'
#
loop_
_entity.id
_entity.type
_entity.pdbx_description
1 polymer ?
#
loop_
_entity_poly.entity_id
_entity_poly.type
_entity_poly.pdbx_seq_one_letter_code
_entity_poly.pdbx_strand_id
1 'polypeptide(L)'
;MGKTFVYNTGNAKPPVDELHLEIGVFFDGTLNNLKNSELRMKYRDGKNKMESTDSNDEILRKEEEIEKTRAQQEKEYKKLANKDITDNDGEYERYLKASHRGWLDKQGVDNSFSNDYTNVARMYQCCRQKTYGVYVEGIGTLDNSRDVDDGFQYGSGKTGVRGKVRKGCEMAAERIKKLILDANGKVKVTKITIDTFGFSRGAAAARNFSYEINSYNKRPKDVEIKKSRKVVGYTQIDSREGPVTVPEYGDIWIDKDNTEVDPKYIKDGKLPKFGFLGYYLLSKRILSEQQLEELDLDVRFIGVYDTVSSYEEYGDMGGIRRVGWEGMKHSTLGSSYNFGDDVEQLQLLNPGSYFRAVHFTAGNEHRENFSLTRFPGSIEKEFPGVHCDIGGAYENGMETVDEIETSNHKPVWFLNKRMQHLIDEHWFTDKQIEINNSFLNVLTLGGVYRKITGIRFLRKEYSYIPLHFMEEQGKELYDHQLMLKTETTYSIDHDQYLPSAKDLLHHYVFEDGQKWSFQTDEEYEKEKQERALQRLNSPEPVQESVPGPPLDENGNKMKTTTLQEVTVTAYHPQTLLRIIRNQYLHWSANRDWMGMDPNSNYERVIYP
;
A
#
# COMPACT_ATOMS: atom_id res chain seq x y z
N MET A 1 -11.68 43.05 -18.14
CA MET A 1 -12.35 42.79 -16.84
C MET A 1 -11.67 41.60 -16.21
N GLY A 2 -10.86 41.84 -15.17
CA GLY A 2 -10.16 40.77 -14.46
C GLY A 2 -11.16 39.90 -13.70
N LYS A 3 -11.12 38.59 -13.92
CA LYS A 3 -11.85 37.63 -13.08
C LYS A 3 -11.04 37.48 -11.80
N THR A 4 -11.49 38.13 -10.75
CA THR A 4 -10.98 37.93 -9.39
C THR A 4 -11.39 36.53 -8.94
N PHE A 5 -10.43 35.62 -8.82
CA PHE A 5 -10.63 34.35 -8.12
C PHE A 5 -10.68 34.67 -6.63
N VAL A 6 -11.87 34.55 -6.04
CA VAL A 6 -12.04 34.65 -4.59
C VAL A 6 -11.66 33.29 -4.01
N TYR A 7 -10.48 33.21 -3.39
CA TYR A 7 -10.08 32.07 -2.59
C TYR A 7 -10.93 32.05 -1.32
N ASN A 8 -11.83 31.07 -1.21
CA ASN A 8 -12.54 30.81 0.04
C ASN A 8 -11.80 29.71 0.80
N THR A 9 -10.90 30.11 1.70
CA THR A 9 -10.13 29.24 2.61
C THR A 9 -10.95 28.82 3.83
N GLY A 10 -12.25 28.56 3.68
CA GLY A 10 -13.17 28.44 4.81
C GLY A 10 -14.03 27.20 4.72
N ASN A 11 -13.93 26.34 5.74
CA ASN A 11 -15.01 25.46 6.19
C ASN A 11 -16.24 26.33 6.49
N ALA A 12 -16.97 26.72 5.45
CA ALA A 12 -18.23 27.42 5.59
C ALA A 12 -19.18 26.49 6.34
N LYS A 13 -19.68 26.94 7.49
CA LYS A 13 -20.69 26.16 8.21
C LYS A 13 -21.88 25.98 7.26
N PRO A 14 -22.37 24.74 7.06
CA PRO A 14 -23.53 24.53 6.22
C PRO A 14 -24.71 25.35 6.77
N PRO A 15 -25.64 25.79 5.91
CA PRO A 15 -26.93 26.32 6.36
C PRO A 15 -27.55 25.41 7.42
N VAL A 16 -28.33 25.98 8.35
CA VAL A 16 -28.89 25.26 9.52
C VAL A 16 -29.69 24.00 9.13
N ASP A 17 -30.22 23.97 7.90
CA ASP A 17 -31.04 22.88 7.37
C ASP A 17 -30.28 21.93 6.42
N GLU A 18 -28.97 22.12 6.23
CA GLU A 18 -28.11 21.32 5.36
C GLU A 18 -27.04 20.53 6.11
N LEU A 19 -26.80 19.31 5.63
CA LEU A 19 -25.81 18.39 6.17
C LEU A 19 -24.74 18.14 5.10
N HIS A 20 -23.53 18.60 5.37
CA HIS A 20 -22.35 18.32 4.55
C HIS A 20 -21.56 17.21 5.24
N LEU A 21 -21.31 16.12 4.53
CA LEU A 21 -20.60 14.95 5.05
C LEU A 21 -19.21 14.84 4.43
N GLU A 22 -18.25 14.37 5.22
CA GLU A 22 -16.89 14.07 4.75
C GLU A 22 -16.58 12.61 5.06
N ILE A 23 -16.11 11.86 4.06
CA ILE A 23 -15.83 10.43 4.18
C ILE A 23 -14.44 10.14 3.63
N GLY A 24 -13.58 9.55 4.46
CA GLY A 24 -12.28 9.04 4.07
C GLY A 24 -12.37 7.56 3.70
N VAL A 25 -11.98 7.16 2.49
CA VAL A 25 -12.01 5.75 2.04
C VAL A 25 -10.59 5.23 1.82
N PHE A 26 -10.19 4.25 2.62
CA PHE A 26 -8.82 3.75 2.73
C PHE A 26 -8.73 2.34 2.14
N PHE A 27 -8.07 2.18 1.00
CA PHE A 27 -7.89 0.89 0.30
C PHE A 27 -6.51 0.32 0.54
N ASP A 28 -6.42 -0.78 1.29
CA ASP A 28 -5.12 -1.35 1.63
C ASP A 28 -4.45 -2.15 0.49
N GLY A 29 -3.15 -2.42 0.64
CA GLY A 29 -2.36 -3.19 -0.32
C GLY A 29 -2.71 -4.68 -0.34
N THR A 30 -2.34 -5.37 -1.41
CA THR A 30 -2.54 -6.83 -1.56
C THR A 30 -2.01 -7.58 -0.33
N LEU A 31 -2.76 -8.58 0.15
CA LEU A 31 -2.43 -9.34 1.36
C LEU A 31 -2.22 -8.49 2.62
N ASN A 32 -2.75 -7.26 2.70
CA ASN A 32 -2.75 -6.47 3.93
C ASN A 32 -4.15 -6.34 4.49
N ASN A 33 -4.27 -6.56 5.81
CA ASN A 33 -5.54 -6.46 6.51
C ASN A 33 -5.28 -6.00 7.95
N LEU A 34 -5.73 -4.78 8.26
CA LEU A 34 -5.63 -4.15 9.58
C LEU A 34 -6.13 -5.07 10.70
N LYS A 35 -7.28 -5.72 10.51
CA LYS A 35 -7.88 -6.60 11.51
C LYS A 35 -7.05 -7.86 11.73
N ASN A 36 -6.49 -8.43 10.68
CA ASN A 36 -5.64 -9.62 10.78
C ASN A 36 -4.32 -9.29 11.49
N SER A 37 -3.70 -8.13 11.18
CA SER A 37 -2.53 -7.63 11.90
C SER A 37 -2.86 -7.34 13.38
N GLU A 38 -4.03 -6.79 13.72
CA GLU A 38 -4.47 -6.63 15.13
C GLU A 38 -4.59 -7.98 15.85
N LEU A 39 -5.15 -9.01 15.21
CA LEU A 39 -5.28 -10.34 15.79
C LEU A 39 -3.92 -11.00 16.01
N ARG A 40 -3.00 -10.88 15.05
CA ARG A 40 -1.60 -11.29 15.20
C ARG A 40 -0.95 -10.60 16.39
N MET A 41 -1.06 -9.27 16.47
CA MET A 41 -0.51 -8.51 17.58
C MET A 41 -1.10 -8.92 18.93
N LYS A 42 -2.40 -9.25 18.97
CA LYS A 42 -3.08 -9.71 20.18
C LYS A 42 -2.65 -11.13 20.61
N TYR A 43 -2.56 -12.06 19.67
CA TYR A 43 -2.43 -13.49 19.97
C TYR A 43 -1.03 -14.06 19.80
N ARG A 44 -0.23 -13.52 18.87
CA ARG A 44 1.15 -13.94 18.60
C ARG A 44 2.15 -13.03 19.29
N ASP A 45 2.07 -11.72 19.04
CA ASP A 45 3.10 -10.80 19.50
C ASP A 45 2.90 -10.50 20.99
N GLY A 46 1.67 -10.16 21.38
CA GLY A 46 1.24 -9.98 22.77
C GLY A 46 2.16 -9.00 23.52
N LYS A 47 2.73 -9.47 24.64
CA LYS A 47 3.69 -8.71 25.44
C LYS A 47 5.05 -8.48 24.76
N ASN A 48 5.34 -9.23 23.70
CA ASN A 48 6.59 -9.18 22.94
C ASN A 48 6.45 -8.34 21.67
N LYS A 49 5.38 -7.54 21.54
CA LYS A 49 5.27 -6.56 20.46
C LYS A 49 6.53 -5.70 20.40
N MET A 50 7.08 -5.57 19.21
CA MET A 50 8.24 -4.72 18.91
C MET A 50 7.78 -3.28 18.73
N GLU A 51 8.46 -2.37 19.42
CA GLU A 51 8.25 -0.93 19.36
C GLU A 51 9.48 -0.25 18.75
N SER A 52 9.29 0.93 18.16
CA SER A 52 10.37 1.65 17.49
C SER A 52 11.51 2.04 18.42
N THR A 53 11.21 2.30 19.69
CA THR A 53 12.18 2.65 20.74
C THR A 53 12.98 1.45 21.28
N ASP A 54 12.61 0.21 20.92
CA ASP A 54 13.36 -0.96 21.38
C ASP A 54 14.77 -0.96 20.78
N SER A 55 15.77 -1.37 21.56
CA SER A 55 17.11 -1.66 21.05
C SER A 55 17.12 -2.90 20.15
N ASN A 56 18.17 -3.05 19.32
CA ASN A 56 18.29 -4.24 18.44
C ASN A 56 18.31 -5.54 19.25
N ASP A 57 18.99 -5.58 20.40
CA ASP A 57 19.05 -6.75 21.27
C ASP A 57 17.68 -7.11 21.86
N GLU A 58 16.87 -6.09 22.19
CA GLU A 58 15.50 -6.30 22.67
C GLU A 58 14.59 -6.85 21.59
N ILE A 59 14.72 -6.35 20.35
CA ILE A 59 13.96 -6.83 19.19
C ILE A 59 14.31 -8.29 18.92
N LEU A 60 15.60 -8.65 18.86
CA LEU A 60 16.04 -10.04 18.65
C LEU A 60 15.50 -10.97 19.76
N ARG A 61 15.57 -10.55 21.02
CA ARG A 61 14.97 -11.32 22.13
C ARG A 61 13.46 -11.49 21.98
N LYS A 62 12.75 -10.44 21.56
CA LYS A 62 11.29 -10.49 21.32
C LYS A 62 10.96 -11.43 20.16
N GLU A 63 11.75 -11.43 19.09
CA GLU A 63 11.64 -12.32 17.93
C GLU A 63 11.74 -13.79 18.35
N GLU A 64 12.73 -14.15 19.19
CA GLU A 64 12.85 -15.51 19.74
C GLU A 64 11.62 -15.95 20.55
N GLU A 65 11.03 -15.05 21.33
CA GLU A 65 9.82 -15.33 22.11
C GLU A 65 8.58 -15.46 21.23
N ILE A 66 8.49 -14.68 20.14
CA ILE A 66 7.44 -14.79 19.13
C ILE A 66 7.55 -16.13 18.40
N GLU A 67 8.75 -16.59 18.04
CA GLU A 67 8.95 -17.91 17.43
C GLU A 67 8.50 -19.05 18.35
N LYS A 68 8.77 -18.96 19.66
CA LYS A 68 8.23 -19.91 20.65
C LYS A 68 6.71 -19.91 20.68
N THR A 69 6.10 -18.73 20.55
CA THR A 69 4.64 -18.57 20.50
C THR A 69 4.07 -19.21 19.24
N ARG A 70 4.68 -18.98 18.08
CA ARG A 70 4.29 -19.61 16.80
C ARG A 70 4.38 -21.14 16.89
N ALA A 71 5.45 -21.68 17.48
CA ALA A 71 5.62 -23.12 17.65
C ALA A 71 4.53 -23.73 18.56
N GLN A 72 4.05 -22.98 19.55
CA GLN A 72 2.92 -23.39 20.39
C GLN A 72 1.58 -23.32 19.63
N GLN A 73 1.33 -22.22 18.91
CA GLN A 73 0.13 -22.05 18.09
C GLN A 73 0.02 -23.14 17.02
N GLU A 74 1.14 -23.57 16.42
CA GLU A 74 1.18 -24.68 15.46
C GLU A 74 0.73 -26.02 16.08
N LYS A 75 1.06 -26.27 17.36
CA LYS A 75 0.59 -27.47 18.08
C LYS A 75 -0.92 -27.40 18.37
N GLU A 76 -1.44 -26.21 18.63
CA GLU A 76 -2.87 -25.98 18.88
C GLU A 76 -3.68 -26.10 17.59
N TYR A 77 -3.19 -25.52 16.49
CA TYR A 77 -3.75 -25.67 15.16
C TYR A 77 -3.89 -27.15 14.76
N LYS A 78 -2.87 -27.98 15.01
CA LYS A 78 -2.92 -29.42 14.70
C LYS A 78 -4.09 -30.16 15.38
N LYS A 79 -4.58 -29.67 16.52
CA LYS A 79 -5.77 -30.22 17.20
C LYS A 79 -7.07 -29.80 16.52
N LEU A 80 -7.05 -28.68 15.80
CA LEU A 80 -8.19 -28.09 15.09
C LEU A 80 -8.22 -28.42 13.59
N ALA A 81 -7.17 -29.06 13.04
CA ALA A 81 -7.01 -29.25 11.60
C ALA A 81 -8.25 -29.89 10.92
N ASN A 82 -8.85 -30.89 11.57
CA ASN A 82 -10.02 -31.62 11.08
C ASN A 82 -11.38 -31.02 11.47
N LYS A 83 -11.39 -29.91 12.22
CA LYS A 83 -12.63 -29.20 12.62
C LYS A 83 -12.97 -28.15 11.58
N ASP A 84 -14.19 -28.19 11.04
CA ASP A 84 -14.70 -27.07 10.24
C ASP A 84 -15.01 -25.89 11.16
N ILE A 85 -14.40 -24.75 10.85
CA ILE A 85 -14.58 -23.53 11.63
C ILE A 85 -15.57 -22.63 10.91
N THR A 86 -16.51 -22.09 11.69
CA THR A 86 -17.58 -21.20 11.26
C THR A 86 -17.50 -19.86 11.99
N ASP A 87 -18.31 -18.90 11.57
CA ASP A 87 -18.39 -17.58 12.22
C ASP A 87 -18.86 -17.65 13.69
N ASN A 88 -19.44 -18.78 14.11
CA ASN A 88 -19.90 -18.99 15.49
C ASN A 88 -18.79 -19.48 16.44
N ASP A 89 -17.63 -19.88 15.93
CA ASP A 89 -16.51 -20.36 16.75
C ASP A 89 -15.78 -19.21 17.48
N GLY A 90 -14.86 -19.54 18.39
CA GLY A 90 -14.07 -18.56 19.12
C GLY A 90 -13.12 -17.78 18.20
N GLU A 91 -12.95 -16.47 18.45
CA GLU A 91 -12.04 -15.60 17.67
C GLU A 91 -10.62 -16.17 17.57
N TYR A 92 -10.11 -16.76 18.65
CA TYR A 92 -8.79 -17.39 18.68
C TYR A 92 -8.71 -18.65 17.81
N GLU A 93 -9.75 -19.48 17.76
CA GLU A 93 -9.76 -20.67 16.89
C GLU A 93 -9.81 -20.29 15.41
N ARG A 94 -10.62 -19.27 15.07
CA ARG A 94 -10.62 -18.67 13.72
C ARG A 94 -9.24 -18.13 13.36
N TYR A 95 -8.62 -17.38 14.26
CA TYR A 95 -7.26 -16.87 14.09
C TYR A 95 -6.26 -18.00 13.81
N LEU A 96 -6.23 -19.06 14.62
CA LEU A 96 -5.30 -20.18 14.45
C LEU A 96 -5.44 -20.86 13.08
N LYS A 97 -6.68 -21.04 12.58
CA LYS A 97 -6.89 -21.61 11.24
C LYS A 97 -6.52 -20.62 10.13
N ALA A 98 -6.84 -19.35 10.29
CA ALA A 98 -6.59 -18.33 9.28
C ALA A 98 -5.09 -17.98 9.15
N SER A 99 -4.36 -17.94 10.26
CA SER A 99 -2.95 -17.57 10.30
C SER A 99 -2.00 -18.73 9.96
N HIS A 100 -2.46 -19.98 10.01
CA HIS A 100 -1.62 -21.15 9.73
C HIS A 100 -1.16 -21.17 8.27
N ARG A 101 0.14 -21.46 8.08
CA ARG A 101 0.78 -21.62 6.77
C ARG A 101 1.35 -23.03 6.66
N GLY A 102 0.85 -23.79 5.68
CA GLY A 102 1.40 -25.09 5.31
C GLY A 102 2.79 -24.98 4.70
N TRP A 103 3.40 -26.13 4.35
CA TRP A 103 4.73 -26.14 3.74
C TRP A 103 4.80 -25.36 2.42
N LEU A 104 3.80 -25.55 1.54
CA LEU A 104 3.69 -24.78 0.29
C LEU A 104 3.45 -23.29 0.54
N ASP A 105 2.57 -22.95 1.49
CA ASP A 105 2.26 -21.54 1.83
C ASP A 105 3.49 -20.78 2.36
N LYS A 106 4.43 -21.48 3.01
CA LYS A 106 5.68 -20.90 3.54
C LYS A 106 6.74 -20.64 2.46
N GLN A 107 6.61 -21.24 1.29
CA GLN A 107 7.52 -20.97 0.17
C GLN A 107 7.09 -19.75 -0.65
N GLY A 108 5.81 -19.35 -0.55
CA GLY A 108 5.30 -18.16 -1.21
C GLY A 108 5.32 -16.90 -0.36
N VAL A 109 4.71 -15.84 -0.89
CA VAL A 109 4.56 -14.57 -0.17
C VAL A 109 3.81 -14.74 1.15
N ASP A 110 4.15 -13.86 2.09
CA ASP A 110 3.55 -13.82 3.41
C ASP A 110 2.05 -13.53 3.37
N ASN A 111 1.29 -14.16 4.28
CA ASN A 111 -0.14 -13.91 4.43
C ASN A 111 -0.40 -12.61 5.20
N SER A 112 -1.64 -12.14 5.20
CA SER A 112 -2.03 -10.90 5.89
C SER A 112 -1.82 -10.89 7.40
N PHE A 113 -1.61 -12.06 8.01
CA PHE A 113 -1.23 -12.22 9.42
C PHE A 113 0.27 -12.11 9.69
N SER A 114 1.09 -11.91 8.66
CA SER A 114 2.55 -11.78 8.77
C SER A 114 3.02 -10.35 8.43
N ASN A 115 2.15 -9.50 7.90
CA ASN A 115 2.47 -8.13 7.51
C ASN A 115 2.17 -7.12 8.61
N ASP A 116 3.08 -6.16 8.84
CA ASP A 116 2.80 -5.00 9.69
C ASP A 116 1.74 -4.07 9.05
N TYR A 117 1.35 -3.03 9.77
CA TYR A 117 0.46 -2.02 9.19
C TYR A 117 1.09 -1.31 7.99
N THR A 118 0.28 -1.07 6.97
CA THR A 118 0.62 -0.17 5.86
C THR A 118 0.40 1.28 6.29
N ASN A 119 0.94 2.23 5.52
CA ASN A 119 0.70 3.65 5.72
C ASN A 119 -0.76 4.04 5.50
N VAL A 120 -1.52 3.27 4.71
CA VAL A 120 -2.98 3.43 4.60
C VAL A 120 -3.68 3.05 5.90
N ALA A 121 -3.32 1.90 6.49
CA ALA A 121 -3.85 1.47 7.77
C ALA A 121 -3.46 2.43 8.91
N ARG A 122 -2.20 2.90 8.94
CA ARG A 122 -1.69 3.87 9.92
C ARG A 122 -2.40 5.22 9.83
N MET A 123 -2.62 5.73 8.62
CA MET A 123 -3.41 6.94 8.40
C MET A 123 -4.85 6.76 8.89
N TYR A 124 -5.50 5.64 8.57
CA TYR A 124 -6.84 5.31 9.06
C TYR A 124 -6.91 5.25 10.60
N GLN A 125 -5.88 4.70 11.25
CA GLN A 125 -5.78 4.66 12.72
C GLN A 125 -5.70 6.04 13.36
N CYS A 126 -5.11 7.02 12.66
CA CYS A 126 -5.02 8.42 13.13
C CYS A 126 -6.32 9.21 12.91
N CYS A 127 -7.22 8.73 12.07
CA CYS A 127 -8.46 9.42 11.69
C CYS A 127 -9.63 9.16 12.65
N ARG A 128 -10.68 9.98 12.55
CA ARG A 128 -12.01 9.71 13.15
C ARG A 128 -12.67 8.50 12.50
N GLN A 129 -12.36 7.31 12.99
CA GLN A 129 -12.82 6.05 12.41
C GLN A 129 -14.34 5.91 12.35
N LYS A 130 -15.11 6.44 13.31
CA LYS A 130 -16.57 6.28 13.35
C LYS A 130 -17.33 7.30 12.49
N THR A 131 -16.80 8.51 12.33
CA THR A 131 -17.51 9.61 11.67
C THR A 131 -16.94 9.98 10.30
N TYR A 132 -15.74 9.51 9.96
CA TYR A 132 -15.04 9.85 8.72
C TYR A 132 -14.49 8.61 8.01
N GLY A 133 -13.66 7.81 8.68
CA GLY A 133 -12.89 6.75 8.01
C GLY A 133 -13.66 5.48 7.68
N VAL A 134 -13.50 4.97 6.47
CA VAL A 134 -13.94 3.68 5.95
C VAL A 134 -12.72 2.93 5.48
N TYR A 135 -12.37 1.84 6.15
CA TYR A 135 -11.22 1.01 5.79
C TYR A 135 -11.67 -0.21 4.98
N VAL A 136 -11.05 -0.42 3.83
CA VAL A 136 -11.26 -1.55 2.94
C VAL A 136 -9.96 -2.35 2.90
N GLU A 137 -10.04 -3.60 3.34
CA GLU A 137 -8.90 -4.51 3.37
C GLU A 137 -8.36 -4.81 1.98
N GLY A 138 -7.10 -5.24 1.95
CA GLY A 138 -6.32 -5.52 0.77
C GLY A 138 -6.90 -6.56 -0.16
N ILE A 139 -6.56 -6.43 -1.45
CA ILE A 139 -6.88 -7.42 -2.48
C ILE A 139 -6.38 -8.79 -2.03
N GLY A 140 -7.21 -9.82 -2.23
CA GLY A 140 -6.93 -11.20 -1.79
C GLY A 140 -7.16 -11.48 -0.30
N THR A 141 -7.61 -10.51 0.51
CA THR A 141 -7.87 -10.74 1.95
C THR A 141 -9.35 -10.60 2.32
N LEU A 142 -9.72 -11.22 3.44
CA LEU A 142 -11.00 -11.06 4.12
C LEU A 142 -10.74 -11.00 5.64
N ASP A 143 -11.59 -10.27 6.37
CA ASP A 143 -11.41 -10.10 7.82
C ASP A 143 -11.54 -11.44 8.56
N ASN A 144 -10.57 -11.74 9.42
CA ASN A 144 -10.54 -12.91 10.30
C ASN A 144 -10.78 -14.25 9.56
N SER A 145 -10.33 -14.30 8.30
CA SER A 145 -10.50 -15.43 7.38
C SER A 145 -9.17 -15.71 6.71
N ARG A 146 -8.99 -16.95 6.23
CA ARG A 146 -7.82 -17.28 5.40
C ARG A 146 -7.84 -16.43 4.13
N ASP A 147 -6.68 -15.94 3.71
CA ASP A 147 -6.55 -15.17 2.47
C ASP A 147 -7.06 -16.01 1.28
N VAL A 148 -7.68 -15.32 0.32
CA VAL A 148 -8.32 -15.94 -0.85
C VAL A 148 -7.32 -15.92 -1.99
N ASP A 149 -6.65 -17.06 -2.16
CA ASP A 149 -5.64 -17.31 -3.20
C ASP A 149 -6.07 -16.86 -4.62
N ASP A 150 -7.34 -17.02 -5.02
CA ASP A 150 -7.82 -16.63 -6.37
C ASP A 150 -7.88 -15.10 -6.56
N GLY A 151 -8.23 -14.35 -5.52
CA GLY A 151 -8.21 -12.88 -5.55
C GLY A 151 -6.81 -12.31 -5.41
N PHE A 152 -5.92 -13.03 -4.72
CA PHE A 152 -4.52 -12.70 -4.57
C PHE A 152 -3.74 -12.84 -5.89
N GLN A 153 -3.90 -13.97 -6.59
CA GLN A 153 -3.10 -14.30 -7.78
C GLN A 153 -3.56 -13.56 -9.04
N TYR A 154 -4.87 -13.32 -9.21
CA TYR A 154 -5.43 -12.73 -10.44
C TYR A 154 -6.05 -11.34 -10.24
N GLY A 155 -6.25 -10.88 -9.00
CA GLY A 155 -6.83 -9.55 -8.76
C GLY A 155 -8.28 -9.36 -9.23
N SER A 156 -8.97 -10.43 -9.64
CA SER A 156 -10.36 -10.45 -10.10
C SER A 156 -11.32 -11.13 -9.11
N GLY A 157 -12.63 -11.09 -9.39
CA GLY A 157 -13.66 -11.57 -8.47
C GLY A 157 -13.96 -10.62 -7.31
N LYS A 158 -14.70 -11.11 -6.29
CA LYS A 158 -15.18 -10.29 -5.16
C LYS A 158 -14.07 -9.69 -4.30
N THR A 159 -12.87 -10.29 -4.31
CA THR A 159 -11.69 -9.86 -3.55
C THR A 159 -10.68 -9.09 -4.41
N GLY A 160 -10.97 -8.89 -5.69
CA GLY A 160 -10.17 -8.13 -6.65
C GLY A 160 -10.35 -6.60 -6.58
N VAL A 161 -9.65 -5.82 -7.42
CA VAL A 161 -9.67 -4.35 -7.37
C VAL A 161 -11.08 -3.79 -7.48
N ARG A 162 -11.83 -4.12 -8.54
CA ARG A 162 -13.23 -3.67 -8.72
C ARG A 162 -14.16 -4.20 -7.62
N GLY A 163 -13.91 -5.41 -7.11
CA GLY A 163 -14.63 -5.98 -5.97
C GLY A 163 -14.44 -5.15 -4.69
N LYS A 164 -13.20 -4.78 -4.37
CA LYS A 164 -12.88 -3.90 -3.24
C LYS A 164 -13.44 -2.49 -3.44
N VAL A 165 -13.42 -1.94 -4.65
CA VAL A 165 -14.06 -0.64 -4.95
C VAL A 165 -15.56 -0.68 -4.67
N ARG A 166 -16.28 -1.74 -5.08
CA ARG A 166 -17.70 -1.92 -4.75
C ARG A 166 -17.92 -2.03 -3.24
N LYS A 167 -17.08 -2.81 -2.55
CA LYS A 167 -17.10 -2.91 -1.08
C LYS A 167 -16.91 -1.52 -0.44
N GLY A 168 -15.97 -0.73 -0.94
CA GLY A 168 -15.73 0.65 -0.51
C GLY A 168 -16.95 1.55 -0.71
N CYS A 169 -17.59 1.51 -1.89
CA CYS A 169 -18.84 2.23 -2.16
C CYS A 169 -19.96 1.82 -1.18
N GLU A 170 -20.10 0.52 -0.92
CA GLU A 170 -21.12 0.00 0.01
C GLU A 170 -20.86 0.48 1.45
N MET A 171 -19.62 0.36 1.92
CA MET A 171 -19.22 0.76 3.27
C MET A 171 -19.31 2.28 3.46
N ALA A 172 -19.00 3.07 2.42
CA ALA A 172 -19.21 4.51 2.43
C ALA A 172 -20.70 4.86 2.54
N ALA A 173 -21.57 4.20 1.78
CA ALA A 173 -23.02 4.37 1.91
C ALA A 173 -23.52 4.03 3.32
N GLU A 174 -23.06 2.92 3.91
CA GLU A 174 -23.42 2.56 5.30
C GLU A 174 -22.89 3.59 6.32
N ARG A 175 -21.72 4.21 6.08
CA ARG A 175 -21.23 5.30 6.92
C ARG A 175 -22.13 6.53 6.81
N ILE A 176 -22.47 6.93 5.60
CA ILE A 176 -23.38 8.06 5.33
C ILE A 176 -24.72 7.83 6.04
N LYS A 177 -25.28 6.62 5.94
CA LYS A 177 -26.50 6.24 6.64
C LYS A 177 -26.41 6.46 8.15
N LYS A 178 -25.33 6.00 8.79
CA LYS A 178 -25.12 6.18 10.24
C LYS A 178 -25.05 7.66 10.60
N LEU A 179 -24.31 8.45 9.85
CA LEU A 179 -24.18 9.90 10.09
C LEU A 179 -25.50 10.66 9.94
N ILE A 180 -26.33 10.29 8.95
CA ILE A 180 -27.67 10.88 8.78
C ILE A 180 -28.57 10.55 9.98
N LEU A 181 -28.51 9.30 10.46
CA LEU A 181 -29.28 8.87 11.63
C LEU A 181 -28.85 9.64 12.89
N ASP A 182 -27.54 9.82 13.09
CA ASP A 182 -26.98 10.57 14.22
C ASP A 182 -27.36 12.07 14.19
N ALA A 183 -27.59 12.62 12.99
CA ALA A 183 -28.07 14.00 12.79
C ALA A 183 -29.58 14.19 13.03
N ASN A 184 -30.29 13.16 13.54
CA ASN A 184 -31.72 13.19 13.90
C ASN A 184 -32.69 13.55 12.76
N GLY A 185 -32.31 13.33 11.49
CA GLY A 185 -33.20 13.37 10.33
C GLY A 185 -33.86 14.72 9.98
N LYS A 186 -33.52 15.80 10.68
CA LYS A 186 -34.06 17.16 10.41
C LYS A 186 -33.29 17.92 9.34
N VAL A 187 -32.20 17.36 8.85
CA VAL A 187 -31.22 18.05 8.02
C VAL A 187 -31.06 17.33 6.70
N LYS A 188 -31.10 18.06 5.58
CA LYS A 188 -31.00 17.50 4.23
C LYS A 188 -29.53 17.32 3.86
N VAL A 189 -29.12 16.13 3.43
CA VAL A 189 -27.77 15.93 2.87
C VAL A 189 -27.69 16.59 1.50
N THR A 190 -26.88 17.63 1.40
CA THR A 190 -26.70 18.39 0.15
C THR A 190 -25.32 18.20 -0.46
N LYS A 191 -24.32 17.81 0.35
CA LYS A 191 -22.95 17.64 -0.11
C LYS A 191 -22.23 16.48 0.57
N ILE A 192 -21.49 15.71 -0.22
CA ILE A 192 -20.54 14.69 0.25
C ILE A 192 -19.15 15.02 -0.29
N THR A 193 -18.17 15.09 0.60
CA THR A 193 -16.76 15.24 0.25
C THR A 193 -16.05 13.91 0.51
N ILE A 194 -15.29 13.45 -0.47
CA ILE A 194 -14.56 12.19 -0.44
C ILE A 194 -13.06 12.46 -0.43
N ASP A 195 -12.36 11.86 0.52
CA ASP A 195 -10.91 11.70 0.48
C ASP A 195 -10.63 10.21 0.32
N THR A 196 -9.79 9.81 -0.63
CA THR A 196 -9.45 8.40 -0.83
C THR A 196 -7.95 8.17 -0.76
N PHE A 197 -7.58 7.07 -0.11
CA PHE A 197 -6.19 6.67 0.11
C PHE A 197 -5.98 5.25 -0.38
N GLY A 198 -4.80 4.95 -0.90
CA GLY A 198 -4.50 3.56 -1.24
C GLY A 198 -3.02 3.23 -1.37
N PHE A 199 -2.68 1.95 -1.23
CA PHE A 199 -1.33 1.43 -1.40
C PHE A 199 -1.33 0.28 -2.41
N SER A 200 -0.36 0.22 -3.33
CA SER A 200 -0.20 -0.89 -4.28
C SER A 200 -1.43 -1.07 -5.18
N ARG A 201 -2.00 -2.28 -5.24
CA ARG A 201 -3.31 -2.52 -5.89
C ARG A 201 -4.46 -1.78 -5.18
N GLY A 202 -4.33 -1.48 -3.89
CA GLY A 202 -5.23 -0.57 -3.17
C GLY A 202 -5.16 0.87 -3.69
N ALA A 203 -4.00 1.33 -4.18
CA ALA A 203 -3.90 2.61 -4.89
C ALA A 203 -4.62 2.57 -6.24
N ALA A 204 -4.54 1.44 -6.97
CA ALA A 204 -5.34 1.23 -8.17
C ALA A 204 -6.84 1.25 -7.83
N ALA A 205 -7.24 0.64 -6.71
CA ALA A 205 -8.61 0.70 -6.20
C ALA A 205 -9.04 2.13 -5.84
N ALA A 206 -8.20 2.92 -5.15
CA ALA A 206 -8.51 4.31 -4.81
C ALA A 206 -8.72 5.19 -6.06
N ARG A 207 -7.86 5.05 -7.07
CA ARG A 207 -7.98 5.74 -8.36
C ARG A 207 -9.24 5.31 -9.11
N ASN A 208 -9.51 4.00 -9.19
CA ASN A 208 -10.72 3.48 -9.81
C ASN A 208 -11.99 3.87 -9.03
N PHE A 209 -11.95 3.90 -7.69
CA PHE A 209 -13.05 4.37 -6.85
C PHE A 209 -13.38 5.83 -7.16
N SER A 210 -12.38 6.70 -7.28
CA SER A 210 -12.57 8.08 -7.72
C SER A 210 -13.24 8.15 -9.09
N TYR A 211 -12.80 7.32 -10.06
CA TYR A 211 -13.48 7.23 -11.36
C TYR A 211 -14.94 6.78 -11.21
N GLU A 212 -15.22 5.79 -10.37
CA GLU A 212 -16.55 5.20 -10.24
C GLU A 212 -17.57 6.12 -9.57
N ILE A 213 -17.14 6.97 -8.63
CA ILE A 213 -18.05 7.90 -7.96
C ILE A 213 -18.21 9.21 -8.72
N ASN A 214 -17.29 9.55 -9.62
CA ASN A 214 -17.43 10.72 -10.49
C ASN A 214 -18.52 10.49 -11.55
N SER A 215 -19.39 11.48 -11.77
CA SER A 215 -20.58 11.31 -12.64
C SER A 215 -20.36 11.70 -14.10
N TYR A 216 -19.28 12.42 -14.43
CA TYR A 216 -19.05 12.98 -15.76
C TYR A 216 -17.95 12.24 -16.52
N ASN A 217 -18.06 12.19 -17.85
CA ASN A 217 -17.06 11.65 -18.78
C ASN A 217 -16.69 10.17 -18.60
N LYS A 218 -17.58 9.35 -18.05
CA LYS A 218 -17.42 7.89 -18.04
C LYS A 218 -17.54 7.31 -19.45
N ARG A 219 -16.77 6.25 -19.74
CA ARG A 219 -16.89 5.53 -21.02
C ARG A 219 -18.26 4.85 -21.07
N PRO A 220 -18.94 4.81 -22.23
CA PRO A 220 -20.22 4.12 -22.35
C PRO A 220 -20.19 2.67 -21.87
N LYS A 221 -19.11 1.94 -22.16
CA LYS A 221 -18.90 0.54 -21.72
C LYS A 221 -18.79 0.37 -20.19
N ASP A 222 -18.45 1.44 -19.46
CA ASP A 222 -18.28 1.38 -18.00
C ASP A 222 -19.57 1.66 -17.22
N VAL A 223 -20.61 2.16 -17.89
CA VAL A 223 -21.90 2.50 -17.28
C VAL A 223 -23.06 1.67 -17.80
N GLU A 224 -22.85 0.89 -18.87
CA GLU A 224 -23.86 0.05 -19.48
C GLU A 224 -24.24 -1.13 -18.57
N ILE A 225 -25.54 -1.32 -18.38
CA ILE A 225 -26.11 -2.52 -17.76
C ILE A 225 -26.72 -3.41 -18.83
N LYS A 226 -26.28 -4.67 -18.86
CA LYS A 226 -26.71 -5.67 -19.84
C LYS A 226 -27.78 -6.56 -19.25
N LYS A 227 -28.82 -6.82 -20.03
CA LYS A 227 -29.80 -7.86 -19.71
C LYS A 227 -29.19 -9.23 -20.06
N SER A 228 -29.21 -10.15 -19.10
CA SER A 228 -28.74 -11.53 -19.26
C SER A 228 -29.78 -12.51 -18.70
N ARG A 229 -29.50 -13.80 -18.76
CA ARG A 229 -30.36 -14.87 -18.21
C ARG A 229 -29.57 -15.78 -17.29
N LYS A 230 -30.16 -16.15 -16.17
CA LYS A 230 -29.58 -17.09 -15.20
C LYS A 230 -30.59 -18.17 -14.85
N VAL A 231 -30.09 -19.36 -14.54
CA VAL A 231 -30.95 -20.46 -14.10
C VAL A 231 -31.54 -20.10 -12.73
N VAL A 232 -32.86 -20.01 -12.66
CA VAL A 232 -33.62 -19.69 -11.44
C VAL A 232 -34.30 -20.90 -10.83
N GLY A 233 -34.36 -22.02 -11.56
CA GLY A 233 -34.98 -23.25 -11.11
C GLY A 233 -34.75 -24.39 -12.09
N TYR A 234 -35.28 -25.56 -11.75
CA TYR A 234 -35.30 -26.72 -12.61
C TYR A 234 -36.70 -27.33 -12.56
N THR A 235 -37.27 -27.63 -13.73
CA THR A 235 -38.58 -28.25 -13.83
C THR A 235 -38.45 -29.63 -14.46
N GLN A 236 -39.14 -30.60 -13.87
CA GLN A 236 -39.21 -31.95 -14.42
C GLN A 236 -40.32 -32.05 -15.45
N ILE A 237 -39.99 -32.62 -16.61
CA ILE A 237 -40.93 -32.88 -17.69
C ILE A 237 -40.89 -34.37 -17.99
N ASP A 238 -42.06 -35.02 -17.97
CA ASP A 238 -42.16 -36.44 -18.31
C ASP A 238 -41.95 -36.63 -19.82
N SER A 239 -40.91 -37.38 -20.18
CA SER A 239 -40.65 -37.80 -21.55
C SER A 239 -40.94 -39.30 -21.74
N ARG A 240 -41.03 -39.75 -22.99
CA ARG A 240 -41.23 -41.18 -23.32
C ARG A 240 -40.12 -42.10 -22.80
N GLU A 241 -38.96 -41.55 -22.43
CA GLU A 241 -37.78 -42.28 -21.94
C GLU A 241 -37.57 -42.09 -20.42
N GLY A 242 -38.44 -41.35 -19.73
CA GLY A 242 -38.37 -41.03 -18.30
C GLY A 242 -38.42 -39.52 -18.00
N PRO A 243 -38.47 -39.10 -16.72
CA PRO A 243 -38.50 -37.70 -16.34
C PRO A 243 -37.17 -37.00 -16.67
N VAL A 244 -37.23 -35.92 -17.44
CA VAL A 244 -36.07 -35.09 -17.81
C VAL A 244 -36.10 -33.79 -17.01
N THR A 245 -34.95 -33.41 -16.44
CA THR A 245 -34.80 -32.16 -15.69
C THR A 245 -34.36 -31.05 -16.65
N VAL A 246 -35.16 -29.99 -16.76
CA VAL A 246 -34.89 -28.85 -17.65
C VAL A 246 -34.65 -27.59 -16.82
N PRO A 247 -33.56 -26.83 -17.07
CA PRO A 247 -33.30 -25.58 -16.37
C PRO A 247 -34.30 -24.48 -16.78
N GLU A 248 -34.86 -23.79 -15.80
CA GLU A 248 -35.66 -22.59 -15.98
C GLU A 248 -34.78 -21.34 -15.90
N TYR A 249 -34.94 -20.43 -16.86
CA TYR A 249 -34.13 -19.21 -16.94
C TYR A 249 -34.95 -17.98 -16.56
N GLY A 250 -34.45 -17.21 -15.61
CA GLY A 250 -34.94 -15.88 -15.26
C GLY A 250 -34.09 -14.79 -15.91
N ASP A 251 -34.72 -13.65 -16.18
CA ASP A 251 -34.02 -12.46 -16.64
C ASP A 251 -33.27 -11.80 -15.47
N ILE A 252 -31.99 -11.48 -15.68
CA ILE A 252 -31.14 -10.74 -14.74
C ILE A 252 -30.51 -9.53 -15.42
N TRP A 253 -30.08 -8.56 -14.64
CA TRP A 253 -29.34 -7.39 -15.12
C TRP A 253 -27.96 -7.42 -14.52
N ILE A 254 -26.95 -7.35 -15.38
CA ILE A 254 -25.54 -7.45 -14.98
C ILE A 254 -24.78 -6.23 -15.47
N ASP A 255 -23.87 -5.75 -14.64
CA ASP A 255 -22.96 -4.69 -15.03
C ASP A 255 -21.73 -5.21 -15.78
N LYS A 256 -20.76 -4.32 -15.99
CA LYS A 256 -19.50 -4.60 -16.70
C LYS A 256 -18.64 -5.71 -16.08
N ASP A 257 -18.84 -6.03 -14.79
CA ASP A 257 -18.12 -7.08 -14.07
C ASP A 257 -18.97 -8.36 -13.94
N ASN A 258 -20.04 -8.49 -14.74
CA ASN A 258 -21.02 -9.58 -14.67
C ASN A 258 -21.67 -9.72 -13.28
N THR A 259 -21.70 -8.65 -12.49
CA THR A 259 -22.35 -8.66 -11.18
C THR A 259 -23.81 -8.26 -11.32
N GLU A 260 -24.70 -9.04 -10.70
CA GLU A 260 -26.13 -8.78 -10.72
C GLU A 260 -26.48 -7.46 -10.00
N VAL A 261 -27.30 -6.65 -10.66
CA VAL A 261 -27.83 -5.39 -10.13
C VAL A 261 -29.35 -5.41 -10.19
N ASP A 262 -29.99 -4.77 -9.21
CA ASP A 262 -31.45 -4.70 -9.17
C ASP A 262 -31.95 -3.70 -10.24
N PRO A 263 -32.76 -4.15 -11.22
CA PRO A 263 -33.26 -3.30 -12.30
C PRO A 263 -34.07 -2.10 -11.83
N LYS A 264 -34.61 -2.13 -10.60
CA LYS A 264 -35.37 -1.02 -10.02
C LYS A 264 -34.55 0.27 -9.89
N TYR A 265 -33.24 0.17 -9.69
CA TYR A 265 -32.37 1.33 -9.47
C TYR A 265 -31.58 1.72 -10.72
N ILE A 266 -31.95 1.16 -11.88
CA ILE A 266 -31.31 1.42 -13.16
C ILE A 266 -32.16 2.43 -13.93
N LYS A 267 -31.52 3.49 -14.44
CA LYS A 267 -32.17 4.54 -15.23
C LYS A 267 -31.54 4.55 -16.62
N ASP A 268 -32.36 4.40 -17.66
CA ASP A 268 -31.93 4.37 -19.06
C ASP A 268 -30.79 3.37 -19.35
N GLY A 269 -30.86 2.19 -18.72
CA GLY A 269 -29.85 1.13 -18.87
C GLY A 269 -28.51 1.43 -18.20
N LYS A 270 -28.45 2.42 -17.30
CA LYS A 270 -27.24 2.84 -16.59
C LYS A 270 -27.42 2.86 -15.08
N LEU A 271 -26.30 2.74 -14.38
CA LEU A 271 -26.24 2.99 -12.94
C LEU A 271 -26.65 4.45 -12.62
N PRO A 272 -27.17 4.70 -11.41
CA PRO A 272 -27.56 6.05 -10.99
C PRO A 272 -26.35 6.98 -10.85
N LYS A 273 -26.62 8.28 -10.61
CA LYS A 273 -25.60 9.30 -10.33
C LYS A 273 -24.64 8.79 -9.25
N PHE A 274 -23.33 9.01 -9.43
CA PHE A 274 -22.26 8.46 -8.57
C PHE A 274 -22.06 6.94 -8.63
N GLY A 275 -22.53 6.27 -9.68
CA GLY A 275 -22.22 4.86 -9.95
C GLY A 275 -22.67 3.92 -8.83
N PHE A 276 -21.77 3.05 -8.37
CA PHE A 276 -22.08 2.09 -7.31
C PHE A 276 -22.40 2.76 -5.97
N LEU A 277 -21.77 3.89 -5.65
CA LEU A 277 -22.10 4.63 -4.42
C LEU A 277 -23.56 5.10 -4.46
N GLY A 278 -23.98 5.70 -5.57
CA GLY A 278 -25.39 6.09 -5.78
C GLY A 278 -26.34 4.90 -5.73
N TYR A 279 -25.96 3.78 -6.35
CA TYR A 279 -26.73 2.54 -6.31
C TYR A 279 -26.94 2.04 -4.87
N TYR A 280 -25.90 2.06 -4.03
CA TYR A 280 -26.04 1.67 -2.62
C TYR A 280 -26.83 2.68 -1.79
N LEU A 281 -26.71 3.99 -2.08
CA LEU A 281 -27.53 5.03 -1.42
C LEU A 281 -29.04 4.83 -1.70
N LEU A 282 -29.41 4.41 -2.92
CA LEU A 282 -30.80 4.11 -3.27
C LEU A 282 -31.26 2.74 -2.75
N SER A 283 -30.51 1.68 -3.07
CA SER A 283 -30.92 0.30 -2.76
C SER A 283 -31.05 0.01 -1.27
N LYS A 284 -30.23 0.67 -0.44
CA LYS A 284 -30.32 0.59 1.02
C LYS A 284 -31.28 1.61 1.64
N ARG A 285 -32.04 2.32 0.80
CA ARG A 285 -33.06 3.32 1.18
C ARG A 285 -32.49 4.44 2.07
N ILE A 286 -31.28 4.88 1.75
CA ILE A 286 -30.59 5.95 2.48
C ILE A 286 -31.04 7.30 1.94
N LEU A 287 -31.13 7.42 0.61
CA LEU A 287 -31.63 8.60 -0.09
C LEU A 287 -32.75 8.21 -1.07
N SER A 288 -33.62 9.16 -1.38
CA SER A 288 -34.55 9.07 -2.52
C SER A 288 -33.84 9.44 -3.83
N GLU A 289 -34.44 9.10 -4.97
CA GLU A 289 -33.92 9.50 -6.29
C GLU A 289 -33.79 11.02 -6.42
N GLN A 290 -34.78 11.77 -5.94
CA GLN A 290 -34.73 13.24 -5.96
C GLN A 290 -33.56 13.77 -5.13
N GLN A 291 -33.35 13.23 -3.93
CA GLN A 291 -32.23 13.63 -3.08
C GLN A 291 -30.88 13.31 -3.72
N LEU A 292 -30.76 12.18 -4.41
CA LEU A 292 -29.53 11.79 -5.11
C LEU A 292 -29.22 12.72 -6.30
N GLU A 293 -30.23 13.13 -7.06
CA GLU A 293 -30.06 14.04 -8.20
C GLU A 293 -29.59 15.44 -7.73
N GLU A 294 -30.13 15.92 -6.61
CA GLU A 294 -29.79 17.21 -6.00
C GLU A 294 -28.47 17.19 -5.19
N LEU A 295 -27.94 16.00 -4.88
CA LEU A 295 -26.73 15.83 -4.10
C LEU A 295 -25.48 16.27 -4.89
N ASP A 296 -24.60 17.02 -4.23
CA ASP A 296 -23.26 17.34 -4.70
C ASP A 296 -22.23 16.35 -4.13
N LEU A 297 -21.27 15.91 -4.95
CA LEU A 297 -20.20 15.01 -4.53
C LEU A 297 -18.87 15.47 -5.11
N ASP A 298 -17.92 15.75 -4.23
CA ASP A 298 -16.58 16.18 -4.58
C ASP A 298 -15.53 15.17 -4.10
N VAL A 299 -14.55 14.87 -4.94
CA VAL A 299 -13.32 14.20 -4.52
C VAL A 299 -12.30 15.27 -4.14
N ARG A 300 -12.04 15.43 -2.85
CA ARG A 300 -11.13 16.46 -2.33
C ARG A 300 -9.67 16.01 -2.37
N PHE A 301 -9.39 14.76 -1.98
CA PHE A 301 -8.02 14.27 -1.92
C PHE A 301 -7.89 12.83 -2.45
N ILE A 302 -6.84 12.56 -3.23
CA ILE A 302 -6.44 11.22 -3.64
C ILE A 302 -4.97 11.01 -3.21
N GLY A 303 -4.74 10.28 -2.12
CA GLY A 303 -3.41 10.00 -1.58
C GLY A 303 -2.98 8.56 -1.81
N VAL A 304 -2.06 8.33 -2.73
CA VAL A 304 -1.67 6.97 -3.11
C VAL A 304 -0.18 6.68 -2.91
N TYR A 305 0.12 5.44 -2.52
CA TYR A 305 1.47 4.90 -2.40
C TYR A 305 1.67 3.82 -3.44
N ASP A 306 2.67 4.03 -4.29
CA ASP A 306 3.27 3.07 -5.21
C ASP A 306 2.25 2.20 -5.99
N THR A 307 1.48 2.84 -6.86
CA THR A 307 0.38 2.20 -7.60
C THR A 307 0.88 1.06 -8.49
N VAL A 308 0.32 -0.14 -8.29
CA VAL A 308 0.56 -1.31 -9.13
C VAL A 308 -0.78 -1.75 -9.73
N SER A 309 -0.88 -1.75 -11.06
CA SER A 309 -2.11 -2.10 -11.79
C SER A 309 -2.29 -3.59 -12.06
N SER A 310 -1.22 -4.40 -11.95
CA SER A 310 -1.18 -5.79 -12.43
C SER A 310 -2.38 -6.60 -11.95
N TYR A 311 -3.32 -6.83 -12.87
CA TYR A 311 -4.61 -7.46 -12.72
C TYR A 311 -4.80 -8.48 -13.86
N GLU A 312 -5.61 -9.51 -13.62
CA GLU A 312 -6.05 -10.45 -14.65
C GLU A 312 -7.51 -10.87 -14.40
N GLU A 313 -8.38 -10.59 -15.36
CA GLU A 313 -9.79 -10.94 -15.26
C GLU A 313 -10.03 -12.42 -15.62
N TYR A 314 -9.77 -13.33 -14.67
CA TYR A 314 -10.16 -14.74 -14.81
C TYR A 314 -11.47 -15.11 -14.09
N GLY A 315 -12.00 -14.23 -13.24
CA GLY A 315 -13.15 -14.55 -12.40
C GLY A 315 -12.83 -15.59 -11.32
N ASP A 316 -13.85 -16.04 -10.59
CA ASP A 316 -13.71 -17.01 -9.48
C ASP A 316 -13.37 -18.41 -10.03
N MET A 317 -12.08 -18.73 -10.15
CA MET A 317 -11.62 -20.02 -10.67
C MET A 317 -11.62 -21.08 -9.57
N GLY A 318 -12.78 -21.72 -9.37
CA GLY A 318 -12.92 -22.83 -8.41
C GLY A 318 -11.80 -23.88 -8.51
N GLY A 319 -11.44 -24.49 -7.37
CA GLY A 319 -10.18 -25.22 -7.15
C GLY A 319 -9.80 -26.34 -8.13
N ILE A 320 -10.74 -26.89 -8.92
CA ILE A 320 -10.44 -27.91 -9.95
C ILE A 320 -9.85 -27.28 -11.23
N ARG A 321 -10.23 -26.05 -11.58
CA ARG A 321 -9.60 -25.31 -12.71
C ARG A 321 -8.20 -24.81 -12.36
N ARG A 322 -7.93 -24.58 -11.07
CA ARG A 322 -6.63 -24.17 -10.52
C ARG A 322 -5.52 -25.21 -10.75
N VAL A 323 -5.81 -26.50 -10.57
CA VAL A 323 -4.84 -27.61 -10.75
C VAL A 323 -4.81 -28.16 -12.18
N GLY A 324 -5.70 -27.66 -13.05
CA GLY A 324 -5.86 -28.10 -14.42
C GLY A 324 -4.94 -27.37 -15.42
N TRP A 325 -5.31 -27.48 -16.69
CA TRP A 325 -4.58 -26.94 -17.85
C TRP A 325 -4.19 -25.46 -17.74
N GLU A 326 -4.99 -24.62 -17.08
CA GLU A 326 -4.71 -23.19 -16.91
C GLU A 326 -3.65 -22.91 -15.83
N GLY A 327 -3.58 -23.69 -14.74
CA GLY A 327 -2.47 -23.62 -13.77
C GLY A 327 -1.13 -24.06 -14.36
N MET A 328 -1.15 -25.03 -15.28
CA MET A 328 0.04 -25.44 -16.05
C MET A 328 0.46 -24.39 -17.08
N LYS A 329 -0.49 -23.70 -17.73
CA LYS A 329 -0.21 -22.52 -18.58
C LYS A 329 0.40 -21.37 -17.77
N HIS A 330 -0.08 -21.14 -16.55
CA HIS A 330 0.51 -20.14 -15.63
C HIS A 330 2.01 -20.36 -15.41
N SER A 331 2.42 -21.62 -15.20
CA SER A 331 3.82 -21.98 -15.03
C SER A 331 4.66 -22.01 -16.31
N THR A 332 4.03 -22.02 -17.50
CA THR A 332 4.74 -22.21 -18.79
C THR A 332 4.75 -20.97 -19.70
N LEU A 333 3.84 -20.00 -19.52
CA LEU A 333 3.73 -18.81 -20.38
C LEU A 333 4.43 -17.55 -19.84
N GLY A 334 4.88 -17.56 -18.58
CA GLY A 334 5.65 -16.46 -17.97
C GLY A 334 4.80 -15.25 -17.52
N SER A 335 5.40 -14.36 -16.72
CA SER A 335 4.77 -13.14 -16.15
C SER A 335 4.18 -12.21 -17.22
N SER A 336 4.86 -12.08 -18.37
CA SER A 336 4.42 -11.25 -19.51
C SER A 336 3.07 -11.64 -20.14
N TYR A 337 2.62 -12.88 -19.95
CA TYR A 337 1.31 -13.35 -20.42
C TYR A 337 0.24 -13.32 -19.31
N ASN A 338 0.67 -13.20 -18.04
CA ASN A 338 -0.14 -13.46 -16.84
C ASN A 338 -0.27 -12.23 -15.89
N PHE A 339 0.29 -11.08 -16.23
CA PHE A 339 0.13 -9.84 -15.47
C PHE A 339 0.05 -8.70 -16.48
N GLY A 340 -1.16 -8.47 -16.99
CA GLY A 340 -1.43 -7.43 -17.98
C GLY A 340 -1.35 -6.02 -17.39
N ASP A 341 -1.22 -5.02 -18.28
CA ASP A 341 -1.43 -3.62 -17.93
C ASP A 341 -2.92 -3.28 -18.02
N ASP A 342 -3.59 -3.19 -16.86
CA ASP A 342 -5.03 -2.94 -16.78
C ASP A 342 -5.38 -1.47 -16.55
N VAL A 343 -4.43 -0.57 -16.79
CA VAL A 343 -4.62 0.88 -16.66
C VAL A 343 -5.85 1.36 -17.42
N GLU A 344 -6.04 0.90 -18.66
CA GLU A 344 -7.20 1.27 -19.46
C GLU A 344 -8.49 0.60 -18.94
N GLN A 345 -8.44 -0.65 -18.50
CA GLN A 345 -9.61 -1.35 -17.98
C GLN A 345 -10.11 -0.69 -16.69
N LEU A 346 -9.21 -0.40 -15.76
CA LEU A 346 -9.51 0.20 -14.46
C LEU A 346 -9.62 1.74 -14.52
N GLN A 347 -9.36 2.35 -15.67
CA GLN A 347 -9.43 3.81 -15.85
C GLN A 347 -8.52 4.57 -14.87
N LEU A 348 -7.34 4.02 -14.59
CA LEU A 348 -6.45 4.56 -13.57
C LEU A 348 -5.94 5.97 -13.92
N LEU A 349 -5.84 6.30 -15.21
CA LEU A 349 -5.46 7.63 -15.70
C LEU A 349 -6.60 8.63 -15.75
N ASN A 350 -7.83 8.18 -15.53
CA ASN A 350 -9.04 8.99 -15.64
C ASN A 350 -9.84 8.96 -14.33
N PRO A 351 -9.29 9.36 -13.16
CA PRO A 351 -10.01 9.27 -11.88
C PRO A 351 -11.21 10.23 -11.76
N GLY A 352 -11.52 11.02 -12.79
CA GLY A 352 -12.55 12.06 -12.75
C GLY A 352 -12.05 13.38 -12.17
N SER A 353 -12.97 14.23 -11.70
CA SER A 353 -12.61 15.50 -11.07
C SER A 353 -12.13 15.27 -9.64
N TYR A 354 -11.04 15.94 -9.27
CA TYR A 354 -10.51 15.94 -7.90
C TYR A 354 -9.85 17.29 -7.60
N PHE A 355 -9.75 17.66 -6.31
CA PHE A 355 -9.09 18.90 -5.90
C PHE A 355 -7.57 18.75 -5.77
N ARG A 356 -7.08 17.69 -5.10
CA ARG A 356 -5.64 17.40 -4.99
C ARG A 356 -5.38 15.89 -5.07
N ALA A 357 -4.32 15.51 -5.78
CA ALA A 357 -3.83 14.14 -5.82
C ALA A 357 -2.33 14.09 -5.53
N VAL A 358 -1.89 13.08 -4.79
CA VAL A 358 -0.49 12.86 -4.38
C VAL A 358 -0.14 11.40 -4.60
N HIS A 359 1.02 11.14 -5.19
CA HIS A 359 1.52 9.80 -5.45
C HIS A 359 2.98 9.65 -5.01
N PHE A 360 3.22 8.85 -3.97
CA PHE A 360 4.57 8.53 -3.52
C PHE A 360 5.02 7.19 -4.05
N THR A 361 6.17 7.12 -4.72
CA THR A 361 6.62 5.93 -5.46
C THR A 361 7.96 5.41 -4.98
N ALA A 362 8.16 4.09 -5.09
CA ALA A 362 9.41 3.42 -4.76
C ALA A 362 10.42 3.51 -5.91
N GLY A 363 11.63 3.97 -5.61
CA GLY A 363 12.70 4.16 -6.60
C GLY A 363 13.59 2.93 -6.82
N ASN A 364 13.52 1.92 -5.96
CA ASN A 364 14.37 0.73 -6.05
C ASN A 364 13.57 -0.57 -6.25
N GLU A 365 12.25 -0.48 -6.39
CA GLU A 365 11.41 -1.63 -6.77
C GLU A 365 11.71 -2.04 -8.21
N HIS A 366 11.96 -3.33 -8.45
CA HIS A 366 12.38 -3.85 -9.76
C HIS A 366 11.88 -5.28 -10.02
N ARG A 367 10.90 -5.76 -9.24
CA ARG A 367 10.25 -7.04 -9.51
C ARG A 367 9.36 -6.95 -10.74
N GLU A 368 9.29 -8.05 -11.49
CA GLU A 368 8.54 -8.13 -12.75
C GLU A 368 7.06 -7.78 -12.59
N ASN A 369 6.44 -8.19 -11.48
CA ASN A 369 4.99 -8.06 -11.27
C ASN A 369 4.59 -6.78 -10.51
N PHE A 370 5.56 -5.91 -10.23
CA PHE A 370 5.39 -4.67 -9.46
C PHE A 370 5.63 -3.41 -10.31
N SER A 371 5.21 -3.49 -11.58
CA SER A 371 5.24 -2.35 -12.50
C SER A 371 4.50 -1.14 -11.92
N LEU A 372 5.11 0.03 -12.04
CA LEU A 372 4.54 1.29 -11.56
C LEU A 372 3.51 1.80 -12.56
N THR A 373 2.32 2.18 -12.09
CA THR A 373 1.40 3.01 -12.87
C THR A 373 1.54 4.46 -12.46
N ARG A 374 2.02 5.33 -13.36
CA ARG A 374 2.13 6.77 -13.07
C ARG A 374 0.76 7.39 -12.84
N PHE A 375 0.74 8.54 -12.18
CA PHE A 375 -0.47 9.31 -11.95
C PHE A 375 -0.32 10.75 -12.46
N PRO A 376 -0.45 10.95 -13.78
CA PRO A 376 -0.39 12.28 -14.38
C PRO A 376 -1.41 13.25 -13.73
N GLY A 377 -0.95 14.47 -13.43
CA GLY A 377 -1.76 15.49 -12.76
C GLY A 377 -1.70 15.46 -11.23
N SER A 378 -1.08 14.44 -10.63
CA SER A 378 -0.79 14.39 -9.20
C SER A 378 0.58 15.01 -8.85
N ILE A 379 0.77 15.33 -7.58
CA ILE A 379 2.10 15.59 -7.00
C ILE A 379 2.78 14.23 -6.83
N GLU A 380 3.65 13.87 -7.76
CA GLU A 380 4.30 12.56 -7.80
C GLU A 380 5.77 12.67 -7.37
N LYS A 381 6.15 11.98 -6.29
CA LYS A 381 7.50 12.03 -5.72
C LYS A 381 8.03 10.62 -5.48
N GLU A 382 9.22 10.35 -6.03
CA GLU A 382 9.91 9.06 -5.85
C GLU A 382 10.88 9.11 -4.67
N PHE A 383 10.87 8.05 -3.85
CA PHE A 383 11.68 7.89 -2.65
C PHE A 383 12.63 6.70 -2.77
N PRO A 384 13.81 6.74 -2.13
CA PRO A 384 14.65 5.55 -1.95
C PRO A 384 13.89 4.43 -1.25
N GLY A 385 14.15 3.18 -1.64
CA GLY A 385 13.50 1.98 -1.09
C GLY A 385 12.65 1.23 -2.10
N VAL A 386 12.19 0.06 -1.68
CA VAL A 386 11.30 -0.82 -2.43
C VAL A 386 9.83 -0.59 -2.04
N HIS A 387 8.91 -1.31 -2.68
CA HIS A 387 7.46 -1.11 -2.57
C HIS A 387 6.93 -0.85 -1.14
N CYS A 388 7.26 -1.74 -0.20
CA CYS A 388 6.77 -1.68 1.18
C CYS A 388 7.60 -0.74 2.08
N ASP A 389 8.78 -0.26 1.64
CA ASP A 389 9.47 0.84 2.32
C ASP A 389 8.67 2.15 2.19
N ILE A 390 7.89 2.28 1.11
CA ILE A 390 7.05 3.47 0.85
C ILE A 390 5.63 3.28 1.38
N GLY A 391 5.06 2.10 1.16
CA GLY A 391 3.70 1.77 1.58
C GLY A 391 3.54 1.25 3.00
N GLY A 392 4.62 0.89 3.69
CA GLY A 392 4.59 0.12 4.93
C GLY A 392 4.39 -1.39 4.68
N ALA A 393 4.07 -2.14 5.75
CA ALA A 393 3.94 -3.61 5.84
C ALA A 393 5.17 -4.40 6.34
N TYR A 394 6.38 -3.83 6.34
CA TYR A 394 7.54 -4.52 6.93
C TYR A 394 7.51 -4.52 8.47
N GLU A 395 7.99 -5.60 9.08
CA GLU A 395 8.26 -5.70 10.52
C GLU A 395 9.73 -5.36 10.82
N ASN A 396 10.04 -5.06 12.09
CA ASN A 396 11.44 -4.95 12.52
C ASN A 396 12.00 -6.35 12.76
N GLY A 397 13.26 -6.59 12.39
CA GLY A 397 13.90 -7.87 12.65
C GLY A 397 14.91 -8.27 11.59
N MET A 398 15.21 -9.56 11.55
CA MET A 398 16.15 -10.14 10.58
C MET A 398 15.47 -10.34 9.23
N GLU A 399 15.91 -9.60 8.22
CA GLU A 399 15.59 -9.86 6.82
C GLU A 399 16.56 -10.94 6.30
N THR A 400 16.00 -12.03 5.77
CA THR A 400 16.74 -13.03 4.99
C THR A 400 16.21 -13.03 3.58
N VAL A 401 17.06 -12.66 2.63
CA VAL A 401 16.76 -12.72 1.20
C VAL A 401 17.66 -13.79 0.59
N ASP A 402 17.05 -14.91 0.25
CA ASP A 402 17.74 -15.99 -0.44
C ASP A 402 17.53 -15.87 -1.97
N GLU A 403 18.36 -16.57 -2.74
CA GLU A 403 18.32 -16.58 -4.21
C GLU A 403 18.20 -15.19 -4.88
N ILE A 404 18.90 -14.18 -4.31
CA ILE A 404 19.00 -12.83 -4.90
C ILE A 404 19.48 -12.93 -6.36
N GLU A 405 20.43 -13.84 -6.60
CA GLU A 405 20.83 -14.29 -7.93
C GLU A 405 21.33 -15.73 -7.84
N THR A 406 21.13 -16.50 -8.91
CA THR A 406 21.42 -17.94 -8.92
C THR A 406 22.38 -18.31 -10.06
N SER A 407 23.13 -19.40 -9.88
CA SER A 407 24.06 -19.91 -10.88
C SER A 407 23.37 -20.62 -12.05
N ASN A 408 22.04 -20.48 -12.22
CA ASN A 408 21.27 -21.18 -13.24
C ASN A 408 21.81 -20.85 -14.65
N HIS A 409 22.69 -21.70 -15.15
CA HIS A 409 23.55 -21.50 -16.34
C HIS A 409 24.55 -20.33 -16.28
N LYS A 410 24.74 -19.70 -15.11
CA LYS A 410 25.65 -18.55 -14.92
C LYS A 410 26.95 -18.99 -14.21
N PRO A 411 28.12 -18.50 -14.66
CA PRO A 411 29.41 -18.84 -14.04
C PRO A 411 29.60 -18.15 -12.68
N VAL A 412 30.47 -18.70 -11.81
CA VAL A 412 30.72 -18.15 -10.46
C VAL A 412 31.19 -16.70 -10.47
N TRP A 413 32.01 -16.32 -11.45
CA TRP A 413 32.47 -14.93 -11.56
C TRP A 413 31.31 -13.94 -11.76
N PHE A 414 30.20 -14.37 -12.37
CA PHE A 414 29.01 -13.55 -12.51
C PHE A 414 28.36 -13.29 -11.16
N LEU A 415 28.23 -14.33 -10.32
CA LEU A 415 27.69 -14.20 -8.96
C LEU A 415 28.59 -13.31 -8.09
N ASN A 416 29.91 -13.51 -8.15
CA ASN A 416 30.86 -12.65 -7.44
C ASN A 416 30.73 -11.19 -7.88
N LYS A 417 30.60 -10.94 -9.19
CA LYS A 417 30.41 -9.58 -9.72
C LYS A 417 29.09 -8.97 -9.23
N ARG A 418 27.99 -9.74 -9.25
CA ARG A 418 26.68 -9.26 -8.76
C ARG A 418 26.71 -8.98 -7.26
N MET A 419 27.32 -9.86 -6.46
CA MET A 419 27.53 -9.66 -5.03
C MET A 419 28.33 -8.39 -4.76
N GLN A 420 29.43 -8.17 -5.50
CA GLN A 420 30.24 -6.96 -5.38
C GLN A 420 29.44 -5.71 -5.73
N HIS A 421 28.64 -5.72 -6.81
CA HIS A 421 27.77 -4.58 -7.14
C HIS A 421 26.79 -4.24 -6.00
N LEU A 422 26.22 -5.25 -5.34
CA LEU A 422 25.30 -5.03 -4.21
C LEU A 422 26.00 -4.42 -2.99
N ILE A 423 27.29 -4.75 -2.80
CA ILE A 423 28.14 -4.15 -1.77
C ILE A 423 28.50 -2.71 -2.15
N ASP A 424 28.91 -2.48 -3.40
CA ASP A 424 29.30 -1.17 -3.91
C ASP A 424 28.12 -0.17 -3.93
N GLU A 425 26.90 -0.67 -4.11
CA GLU A 425 25.66 0.10 -4.00
C GLU A 425 25.18 0.29 -2.55
N HIS A 426 25.92 -0.24 -1.57
CA HIS A 426 25.61 -0.17 -0.14
C HIS A 426 24.23 -0.75 0.20
N TRP A 427 23.78 -1.78 -0.53
CA TRP A 427 22.63 -2.57 -0.10
C TRP A 427 23.02 -3.56 0.99
N PHE A 428 24.19 -4.19 0.87
CA PHE A 428 24.71 -5.13 1.86
C PHE A 428 26.15 -4.80 2.22
N THR A 429 26.56 -5.09 3.45
CA THR A 429 27.98 -5.19 3.81
C THR A 429 28.56 -6.55 3.43
N ASP A 430 29.87 -6.65 3.37
CA ASP A 430 30.64 -7.89 3.15
C ASP A 430 30.29 -9.02 4.12
N LYS A 431 29.84 -8.69 5.34
CA LYS A 431 29.43 -9.64 6.37
C LYS A 431 27.96 -10.07 6.27
N GLN A 432 27.15 -9.35 5.51
CA GLN A 432 25.70 -9.58 5.39
C GLN A 432 25.33 -10.35 4.13
N ILE A 433 26.27 -10.61 3.22
CA ILE A 433 25.99 -11.26 1.94
C ILE A 433 27.04 -12.33 1.64
N GLU A 434 26.59 -13.49 1.17
CA GLU A 434 27.48 -14.59 0.84
C GLU A 434 26.98 -15.42 -0.34
N ILE A 435 27.87 -16.21 -0.95
CA ILE A 435 27.52 -17.20 -1.97
C ILE A 435 27.45 -18.58 -1.32
N ASN A 436 26.24 -19.09 -1.19
CA ASN A 436 25.96 -20.41 -0.64
C ASN A 436 25.94 -21.49 -1.73
N ASN A 437 26.43 -22.69 -1.38
CA ASN A 437 26.34 -23.87 -2.23
C ASN A 437 25.22 -24.77 -1.70
N SER A 438 24.17 -25.02 -2.49
CA SER A 438 23.17 -26.04 -2.16
C SER A 438 23.58 -27.38 -2.76
N PHE A 439 23.70 -28.41 -1.91
CA PHE A 439 24.23 -29.73 -2.29
C PHE A 439 23.19 -30.70 -2.89
N LEU A 440 21.95 -30.26 -3.12
CA LEU A 440 20.89 -31.15 -3.58
C LEU A 440 20.24 -30.63 -4.87
N ASN A 441 20.62 -31.22 -6.00
CA ASN A 441 19.80 -31.16 -7.20
C ASN A 441 19.92 -32.49 -7.97
N VAL A 442 18.96 -33.40 -7.75
CA VAL A 442 18.81 -34.64 -8.53
C VAL A 442 18.54 -34.31 -10.01
N LEU A 443 18.04 -33.10 -10.31
CA LEU A 443 17.75 -32.63 -11.65
C LEU A 443 18.99 -32.18 -12.45
N THR A 444 20.09 -31.75 -11.81
CA THR A 444 21.25 -31.14 -12.50
C THR A 444 22.39 -32.12 -12.77
N LEU A 445 22.18 -33.43 -12.63
CA LEU A 445 23.20 -34.47 -12.90
C LEU A 445 24.55 -34.18 -12.20
N GLY A 446 24.54 -33.69 -10.96
CA GLY A 446 25.74 -33.46 -10.16
C GLY A 446 26.37 -32.06 -10.26
N GLY A 447 25.68 -31.07 -10.87
CA GLY A 447 26.12 -29.67 -10.85
C GLY A 447 25.89 -28.99 -9.49
N VAL A 448 26.88 -28.24 -9.00
CA VAL A 448 26.78 -27.41 -7.78
C VAL A 448 25.86 -26.22 -8.06
N TYR A 449 24.69 -26.19 -7.41
CA TYR A 449 23.80 -25.04 -7.42
C TYR A 449 24.33 -23.98 -6.44
N ARG A 450 24.60 -22.78 -6.93
CA ARG A 450 25.06 -21.66 -6.12
C ARG A 450 24.06 -20.52 -6.14
N LYS A 451 23.94 -19.84 -5.03
CA LYS A 451 23.03 -18.71 -4.85
C LYS A 451 23.63 -17.65 -3.95
N ILE A 452 23.23 -16.40 -4.18
CA ILE A 452 23.55 -15.28 -3.30
C ILE A 452 22.45 -15.20 -2.23
N THR A 453 22.86 -15.21 -0.97
CA THR A 453 21.98 -15.06 0.18
C THR A 453 22.42 -13.82 0.97
N GLY A 454 21.47 -12.97 1.32
CA GLY A 454 21.69 -11.78 2.16
C GLY A 454 20.92 -11.91 3.48
N ILE A 455 21.59 -11.62 4.60
CA ILE A 455 20.99 -11.64 5.93
C ILE A 455 21.40 -10.38 6.70
N ARG A 456 20.41 -9.59 7.13
CA ARG A 456 20.66 -8.33 7.85
C ARG A 456 19.49 -7.95 8.75
N PHE A 457 19.78 -7.17 9.79
CA PHE A 457 18.75 -6.61 10.66
C PHE A 457 18.26 -5.27 10.08
N LEU A 458 16.95 -5.12 9.91
CA LEU A 458 16.33 -3.89 9.38
C LEU A 458 15.24 -3.33 10.30
N ARG A 459 15.05 -2.02 10.17
CA ARG A 459 14.03 -1.23 10.85
C ARG A 459 13.01 -0.68 9.85
N LYS A 460 11.72 -0.83 10.15
CA LYS A 460 10.59 -0.45 9.29
C LYS A 460 10.26 1.04 9.34
N GLU A 461 10.82 1.77 10.29
CA GLU A 461 10.46 3.15 10.64
C GLU A 461 10.71 4.16 9.50
N TYR A 462 11.54 3.82 8.50
CA TYR A 462 11.67 4.64 7.30
C TYR A 462 10.33 4.85 6.58
N SER A 463 9.45 3.85 6.59
CA SER A 463 8.09 3.96 6.02
C SER A 463 7.22 5.02 6.69
N TYR A 464 7.60 5.51 7.88
CA TYR A 464 6.87 6.59 8.56
C TYR A 464 7.12 7.95 7.89
N ILE A 465 8.24 8.13 7.18
CA ILE A 465 8.55 9.39 6.49
C ILE A 465 7.51 9.68 5.38
N PRO A 466 7.24 8.78 4.41
CA PRO A 466 6.15 8.96 3.45
C PRO A 466 4.77 9.14 4.10
N LEU A 467 4.50 8.49 5.24
CA LEU A 467 3.26 8.66 5.99
C LEU A 467 3.10 10.11 6.49
N HIS A 468 4.13 10.65 7.12
CA HIS A 468 4.15 12.03 7.63
C HIS A 468 3.93 13.03 6.49
N PHE A 469 4.61 12.84 5.36
CA PHE A 469 4.44 13.72 4.22
C PHE A 469 3.07 13.62 3.57
N MET A 470 2.43 12.44 3.59
CA MET A 470 1.07 12.31 3.07
C MET A 470 0.08 13.07 3.96
N GLU A 471 0.24 13.02 5.29
CA GLU A 471 -0.52 13.87 6.22
C GLU A 471 -0.33 15.36 5.87
N GLU A 472 0.92 15.80 5.73
CA GLU A 472 1.26 17.20 5.51
C GLU A 472 0.69 17.73 4.18
N GLN A 473 0.70 16.93 3.11
CA GLN A 473 0.07 17.27 1.82
C GLN A 473 -1.45 17.50 1.93
N GLY A 474 -2.09 16.88 2.92
CA GLY A 474 -3.52 17.00 3.20
C GLY A 474 -3.88 17.93 4.36
N LYS A 475 -2.90 18.62 4.95
CA LYS A 475 -3.06 19.43 6.17
C LYS A 475 -4.15 20.51 6.08
N GLU A 476 -4.32 21.11 4.91
CA GLU A 476 -5.37 22.13 4.70
C GLU A 476 -6.74 21.53 4.32
N LEU A 477 -6.79 20.21 4.10
CA LEU A 477 -7.95 19.54 3.50
C LEU A 477 -8.70 18.67 4.49
N TYR A 478 -8.02 17.77 5.21
CA TYR A 478 -8.67 16.80 6.09
C TYR A 478 -8.10 16.76 7.51
N ASP A 479 -7.25 17.71 7.90
CA ASP A 479 -6.58 17.68 9.21
C ASP A 479 -7.57 17.69 10.39
N HIS A 480 -8.72 18.33 10.24
CA HIS A 480 -9.79 18.32 11.25
C HIS A 480 -10.46 16.96 11.44
N GLN A 481 -10.20 16.01 10.54
CA GLN A 481 -10.63 14.61 10.65
C GLN A 481 -9.60 13.72 11.35
N LEU A 482 -8.39 14.21 11.59
CA LEU A 482 -7.38 13.52 12.38
C LEU A 482 -7.64 13.71 13.87
N MET A 483 -7.59 12.61 14.62
CA MET A 483 -7.64 12.60 16.07
C MET A 483 -6.24 12.61 16.69
N LEU A 484 -5.27 12.06 15.96
CA LEU A 484 -3.87 11.97 16.33
C LEU A 484 -3.02 12.41 15.14
N LYS A 485 -1.85 12.99 15.40
CA LYS A 485 -0.86 13.30 14.36
C LYS A 485 -0.03 12.08 14.07
N THR A 486 0.20 11.77 12.79
CA THR A 486 1.05 10.65 12.39
C THR A 486 2.47 10.82 12.93
N GLU A 487 3.01 12.04 12.91
CA GLU A 487 4.34 12.35 13.47
C GLU A 487 4.47 12.01 14.96
N THR A 488 3.40 12.19 15.74
CA THR A 488 3.41 11.85 17.17
C THR A 488 3.14 10.38 17.42
N THR A 489 2.31 9.74 16.58
CA THR A 489 1.88 8.35 16.75
C THR A 489 2.93 7.37 16.24
N TYR A 490 3.61 7.74 15.16
CA TYR A 490 4.66 7.00 14.47
C TYR A 490 5.96 7.83 14.46
N SER A 491 6.34 8.34 15.63
CA SER A 491 7.52 9.20 15.77
C SER A 491 8.80 8.46 15.39
N ILE A 492 9.69 9.21 14.73
CA ILE A 492 11.06 8.82 14.38
C ILE A 492 12.09 9.66 15.14
N ASP A 493 11.67 10.51 16.09
CA ASP A 493 12.54 11.51 16.74
C ASP A 493 13.60 10.87 17.65
N HIS A 494 13.33 9.64 18.10
CA HIS A 494 14.26 8.86 18.91
C HIS A 494 15.32 8.15 18.06
N ASP A 495 15.15 8.12 16.74
CA ASP A 495 16.08 7.49 15.82
C ASP A 495 17.24 8.44 15.47
N GLN A 496 18.44 7.88 15.33
CA GLN A 496 19.66 8.66 15.09
C GLN A 496 19.73 9.26 13.67
N TYR A 497 19.14 8.61 12.67
CA TYR A 497 19.36 8.91 11.25
C TYR A 497 18.09 9.37 10.53
N LEU A 498 16.93 8.82 10.90
CA LEU A 498 15.66 9.09 10.23
C LEU A 498 15.22 10.56 10.28
N PRO A 499 15.43 11.34 11.37
CA PRO A 499 15.13 12.78 11.37
C PRO A 499 15.88 13.53 10.27
N SER A 500 17.19 13.30 10.13
CA SER A 500 17.98 13.92 9.05
C SER A 500 17.54 13.46 7.66
N ALA A 501 17.12 12.20 7.52
CA ALA A 501 16.59 11.68 6.25
C ALA A 501 15.25 12.33 5.90
N LYS A 502 14.38 12.52 6.89
CA LYS A 502 13.12 13.24 6.76
C LYS A 502 13.37 14.69 6.35
N ASP A 503 14.29 15.40 7.01
CA ASP A 503 14.60 16.79 6.67
C ASP A 503 15.06 16.92 5.20
N LEU A 504 15.98 16.05 4.75
CA LEU A 504 16.45 16.05 3.37
C LEU A 504 15.31 15.78 2.36
N LEU A 505 14.47 14.78 2.64
CA LEU A 505 13.36 14.43 1.77
C LEU A 505 12.25 15.49 1.80
N HIS A 506 12.06 16.20 2.91
CA HIS A 506 11.06 17.27 3.05
C HIS A 506 11.33 18.40 2.05
N HIS A 507 12.59 18.87 1.96
CA HIS A 507 13.01 19.87 0.96
C HIS A 507 12.74 19.39 -0.47
N TYR A 508 12.89 18.09 -0.76
CA TYR A 508 12.56 17.54 -2.08
C TYR A 508 11.06 17.46 -2.34
N VAL A 509 10.25 17.14 -1.33
CA VAL A 509 8.81 16.90 -1.49
C VAL A 509 8.02 18.21 -1.54
N PHE A 510 8.34 19.17 -0.67
CA PHE A 510 7.56 20.40 -0.45
C PHE A 510 8.20 21.66 -1.01
N GLU A 511 9.48 21.61 -1.34
CA GLU A 511 10.23 22.73 -1.91
C GLU A 511 10.81 22.35 -3.28
N ASP A 512 11.76 23.15 -3.78
CA ASP A 512 12.44 22.93 -5.06
C ASP A 512 13.72 22.05 -4.91
N GLY A 513 13.75 21.19 -3.89
CA GLY A 513 14.86 20.28 -3.63
C GLY A 513 15.04 19.23 -4.74
N GLN A 514 16.26 18.72 -4.89
CA GLN A 514 16.55 17.66 -5.86
C GLN A 514 16.21 16.28 -5.31
N LYS A 515 15.84 15.37 -6.21
CA LYS A 515 15.61 13.95 -5.89
C LYS A 515 16.85 13.34 -5.24
N TRP A 516 16.64 12.59 -4.15
CA TRP A 516 17.72 11.91 -3.43
C TRP A 516 18.15 10.63 -4.16
N SER A 517 19.03 10.80 -5.15
CA SER A 517 19.61 9.70 -5.93
C SER A 517 20.93 9.20 -5.34
N PHE A 518 21.19 7.91 -5.50
CA PHE A 518 22.48 7.32 -5.14
C PHE A 518 23.58 7.74 -6.12
N GLN A 519 24.76 8.02 -5.58
CA GLN A 519 25.99 8.23 -6.33
C GLN A 519 27.02 7.18 -5.90
N THR A 520 27.74 6.63 -6.87
CA THR A 520 28.83 5.68 -6.62
C THR A 520 29.96 6.32 -5.81
N ASP A 521 30.78 5.51 -5.14
CA ASP A 521 31.91 6.02 -4.36
C ASP A 521 32.93 6.77 -5.22
N GLU A 522 33.10 6.38 -6.49
CA GLU A 522 33.95 7.08 -7.46
C GLU A 522 33.40 8.47 -7.79
N GLU A 523 32.11 8.57 -8.13
CA GLU A 523 31.45 9.85 -8.42
C GLU A 523 31.50 10.78 -7.20
N TYR A 524 31.24 10.23 -6.01
CA TYR A 524 31.23 10.98 -4.77
C TYR A 524 32.62 11.53 -4.41
N GLU A 525 33.68 10.72 -4.52
CA GLU A 525 35.05 11.19 -4.26
C GLU A 525 35.51 12.21 -5.30
N LYS A 526 35.12 12.05 -6.57
CA LYS A 526 35.37 13.06 -7.60
C LYS A 526 34.70 14.39 -7.26
N GLU A 527 33.42 14.38 -6.90
CA GLU A 527 32.70 15.60 -6.53
C GLU A 527 33.31 16.28 -5.29
N LYS A 528 33.74 15.49 -4.31
CA LYS A 528 34.42 15.99 -3.11
C LYS A 528 35.77 16.63 -3.43
N GLN A 529 36.54 16.05 -4.35
CA GLN A 529 37.79 16.65 -4.84
C GLN A 529 37.54 17.96 -5.60
N GLU A 530 36.52 17.99 -6.46
CA GLU A 530 36.11 19.20 -7.19
C GLU A 530 35.66 20.32 -6.24
N ARG A 531 34.85 20.01 -5.22
CA ARG A 531 34.46 20.99 -4.18
C ARG A 531 35.65 21.48 -3.37
N ALA A 532 36.61 20.60 -3.02
CA ALA A 532 37.83 21.00 -2.35
C ALA A 532 38.68 21.96 -3.22
N LEU A 533 38.76 21.69 -4.52
CA LEU A 533 39.44 22.57 -5.49
C LEU A 533 38.73 23.92 -5.64
N GLN A 534 37.39 23.94 -5.69
CA GLN A 534 36.60 25.18 -5.74
C GLN A 534 36.81 26.04 -4.49
N ARG A 535 36.83 25.44 -3.30
CA ARG A 535 37.13 26.15 -2.03
C ARG A 535 38.55 26.73 -2.01
N LEU A 536 39.50 26.04 -2.64
CA LEU A 536 40.87 26.55 -2.78
C LEU A 536 40.94 27.76 -3.74
N ASN A 537 40.12 27.75 -4.80
CA ASN A 537 40.08 28.79 -5.83
C ASN A 537 39.21 30.00 -5.45
N SER A 538 38.22 29.81 -4.59
CA SER A 538 37.29 30.81 -4.09
C SER A 538 37.10 30.63 -2.58
N PRO A 539 38.07 31.07 -1.75
CA PRO A 539 37.92 30.97 -0.30
C PRO A 539 36.70 31.79 0.15
N GLU A 540 35.82 31.18 0.94
CA GLU A 540 34.75 31.90 1.63
C GLU A 540 35.36 33.04 2.46
N PRO A 541 34.69 34.20 2.56
CA PRO A 541 35.18 35.29 3.39
C PRO A 541 35.35 34.76 4.82
N VAL A 542 36.58 34.83 5.32
CA VAL A 542 36.91 34.51 6.70
C VAL A 542 35.96 35.31 7.59
N GLN A 543 35.14 34.61 8.36
CA GLN A 543 34.30 35.22 9.37
C GLN A 543 35.23 35.97 10.33
N GLU A 544 35.22 37.30 10.27
CA GLU A 544 36.06 38.13 11.14
C GLU A 544 35.83 37.71 12.59
N SER A 545 36.93 37.56 13.32
CA SER A 545 36.90 37.26 14.75
C SER A 545 35.95 38.22 15.45
N VAL A 546 34.94 37.67 16.14
CA VAL A 546 33.95 38.43 16.92
C VAL A 546 34.67 39.49 17.76
N PRO A 547 34.32 40.78 17.65
CA PRO A 547 34.89 41.82 18.49
C PRO A 547 34.67 41.46 19.97
N GLY A 548 35.68 41.69 20.81
CA GLY A 548 35.56 41.51 22.26
C GLY A 548 34.34 42.27 22.82
N PRO A 549 33.81 41.84 23.98
CA PRO A 549 32.55 42.36 24.51
C PRO A 549 32.59 43.89 24.62
N PRO A 550 31.54 44.60 24.18
CA PRO A 550 31.49 46.06 24.26
C PRO A 550 31.57 46.50 25.72
N LEU A 551 32.47 47.43 25.99
CA LEU A 551 32.59 48.13 27.28
C LEU A 551 31.57 49.27 27.31
N ASP A 552 30.95 49.50 28.46
CA ASP A 552 30.13 50.72 28.65
C ASP A 552 31.02 51.97 28.77
N GLU A 553 30.39 53.15 28.75
CA GLU A 553 31.05 54.46 28.91
C GLU A 553 31.84 54.64 30.22
N ASN A 554 31.71 53.69 31.16
CA ASN A 554 32.38 53.66 32.46
C ASN A 554 33.40 52.52 32.60
N GLY A 555 33.69 51.76 31.53
CA GLY A 555 34.71 50.71 31.51
C GLY A 555 34.30 49.38 32.15
N ASN A 556 33.01 49.14 32.42
CA ASN A 556 32.52 47.88 32.97
C ASN A 556 32.29 46.83 31.87
N LYS A 557 32.64 45.57 32.17
CA LYS A 557 32.40 44.43 31.27
C LYS A 557 30.91 44.07 31.31
N MET A 558 30.19 44.22 30.19
CA MET A 558 28.83 43.69 30.06
C MET A 558 28.83 42.15 30.15
N LYS A 559 27.89 41.59 30.91
CA LYS A 559 27.69 40.14 31.03
C LYS A 559 26.98 39.62 29.78
N THR A 560 27.74 39.12 28.82
CA THR A 560 27.19 38.38 27.67
C THR A 560 26.94 36.94 28.09
N THR A 561 25.69 36.49 28.04
CA THR A 561 25.36 35.07 28.19
C THR A 561 25.56 34.39 26.83
N THR A 562 26.63 33.62 26.67
CA THR A 562 26.82 32.77 25.50
C THR A 562 25.80 31.62 25.59
N LEU A 563 24.86 31.55 24.65
CA LEU A 563 24.00 30.37 24.49
C LEU A 563 24.89 29.16 24.16
N GLN A 564 24.57 27.98 24.71
CA GLN A 564 25.32 26.74 24.44
C GLN A 564 25.45 26.53 22.93
N GLU A 565 26.66 26.18 22.51
CA GLU A 565 27.00 25.85 21.12
C GLU A 565 26.09 24.70 20.66
N VAL A 566 25.11 25.00 19.81
CA VAL A 566 24.27 23.98 19.18
C VAL A 566 25.11 23.35 18.08
N THR A 567 25.74 22.22 18.36
CA THR A 567 26.41 21.43 17.33
C THR A 567 25.36 20.83 16.41
N VAL A 568 25.15 21.45 15.25
CA VAL A 568 24.32 20.87 14.18
C VAL A 568 25.15 19.83 13.45
N THR A 569 24.99 18.55 13.80
CA THR A 569 25.58 17.44 13.05
C THR A 569 24.75 17.19 11.80
N ALA A 570 25.16 17.74 10.66
CA ALA A 570 24.52 17.45 9.37
C ALA A 570 25.27 16.30 8.67
N TYR A 571 24.57 15.18 8.43
CA TYR A 571 25.11 14.10 7.59
C TYR A 571 25.17 14.55 6.13
N HIS A 572 26.26 14.22 5.44
CA HIS A 572 26.29 14.38 3.99
C HIS A 572 25.20 13.48 3.35
N PRO A 573 24.38 13.96 2.40
CA PRO A 573 23.26 13.19 1.83
C PRO A 573 23.65 11.79 1.33
N GLN A 574 24.82 11.67 0.71
CA GLN A 574 25.34 10.38 0.24
C GLN A 574 25.76 9.43 1.38
N THR A 575 26.37 9.95 2.45
CA THR A 575 26.71 9.15 3.63
C THR A 575 25.45 8.65 4.32
N LEU A 576 24.45 9.53 4.46
CA LEU A 576 23.17 9.17 5.06
C LEU A 576 22.44 8.09 4.23
N LEU A 577 22.44 8.20 2.90
CA LEU A 577 21.75 7.22 2.04
C LEU A 577 22.34 5.81 2.18
N ARG A 578 23.67 5.69 2.32
CA ARG A 578 24.35 4.41 2.54
C ARG A 578 23.93 3.78 3.87
N ILE A 579 23.79 4.59 4.92
CA ILE A 579 23.27 4.15 6.24
C ILE A 579 21.82 3.71 6.10
N ILE A 580 20.98 4.52 5.45
CA ILE A 580 19.55 4.24 5.26
C ILE A 580 19.35 2.91 4.49
N ARG A 581 20.10 2.68 3.41
CA ARG A 581 20.06 1.42 2.66
C ARG A 581 20.42 0.19 3.48
N ASN A 582 21.40 0.30 4.38
CA ASN A 582 21.87 -0.83 5.17
C ASN A 582 21.00 -1.14 6.40
N GLN A 583 20.30 -0.14 6.95
CA GLN A 583 19.62 -0.27 8.24
C GLN A 583 18.10 -0.19 8.14
N TYR A 584 17.53 0.33 7.05
CA TYR A 584 16.10 0.57 6.95
C TYR A 584 15.45 0.14 5.63
N LEU A 585 16.18 0.13 4.50
CA LEU A 585 15.61 -0.23 3.21
C LEU A 585 15.72 -1.72 2.93
N HIS A 586 14.60 -2.32 2.53
CA HIS A 586 14.50 -3.75 2.30
C HIS A 586 14.91 -4.11 0.87
N TRP A 587 15.16 -5.40 0.65
CA TRP A 587 15.41 -5.94 -0.69
C TRP A 587 14.31 -6.94 -1.05
N SER A 588 13.39 -6.51 -1.90
CA SER A 588 12.17 -7.28 -2.17
C SER A 588 12.33 -8.38 -3.23
N ALA A 589 13.32 -8.32 -4.14
CA ALA A 589 13.39 -9.23 -5.29
C ALA A 589 14.27 -10.46 -5.04
N ASN A 590 13.77 -11.64 -5.40
CA ASN A 590 14.51 -12.91 -5.35
C ASN A 590 14.03 -13.89 -6.43
N ARG A 591 14.80 -14.95 -6.67
CA ARG A 591 14.46 -16.03 -7.61
C ARG A 591 13.91 -17.29 -6.93
N ASP A 592 13.62 -17.21 -5.63
CA ASP A 592 13.09 -18.33 -4.83
C ASP A 592 11.65 -18.66 -5.18
N TRP A 593 10.86 -17.66 -5.57
CA TRP A 593 9.41 -17.82 -5.71
C TRP A 593 8.80 -17.06 -6.88
N MET A 594 7.83 -17.70 -7.53
CA MET A 594 7.03 -17.11 -8.60
C MET A 594 6.33 -15.85 -8.12
N GLY A 595 6.60 -14.72 -8.77
CA GLY A 595 6.01 -13.44 -8.41
C GLY A 595 7.02 -12.41 -7.89
N MET A 596 8.16 -12.88 -7.38
CA MET A 596 9.19 -12.07 -6.71
C MET A 596 10.43 -11.84 -7.58
N ASP A 597 10.44 -12.42 -8.78
CA ASP A 597 11.54 -12.33 -9.72
C ASP A 597 11.88 -10.87 -10.07
N PRO A 598 13.18 -10.53 -10.11
CA PRO A 598 13.62 -9.24 -10.64
C PRO A 598 13.47 -9.22 -12.17
N ASN A 599 13.14 -8.04 -12.72
CA ASN A 599 13.26 -7.79 -14.16
C ASN A 599 14.66 -8.13 -14.65
N SER A 600 14.76 -8.63 -15.89
CA SER A 600 16.04 -9.05 -16.49
C SER A 600 17.13 -7.96 -16.52
N ASN A 601 16.73 -6.69 -16.59
CA ASN A 601 17.61 -5.52 -16.52
C ASN A 601 17.70 -4.88 -15.13
N TYR A 602 17.01 -5.41 -14.12
CA TYR A 602 16.90 -4.85 -12.76
C TYR A 602 16.30 -3.43 -12.70
N GLU A 603 15.57 -3.03 -13.73
CA GLU A 603 14.87 -1.75 -13.77
C GLU A 603 13.37 -1.98 -13.62
N ARG A 604 12.67 -1.00 -13.04
CA ARG A 604 11.22 -1.05 -12.91
C ARG A 604 10.54 -0.81 -14.25
N VAL A 605 9.54 -1.62 -14.59
CA VAL A 605 8.62 -1.31 -15.68
C VAL A 605 7.66 -0.20 -15.21
N ILE A 606 7.48 0.81 -16.05
CA ILE A 606 6.64 1.98 -15.75
C ILE A 606 5.60 2.14 -16.86
N TYR A 607 4.34 2.15 -16.47
CA TYR A 607 3.19 2.47 -17.32
C TYR A 607 2.79 3.94 -17.14
N PRO A 608 2.40 4.62 -18.23
CA PRO A 608 1.99 6.01 -18.22
C PRO A 608 0.76 6.27 -17.35
#